data_AF-A0A1V0UN40-F1
#
_entry.id   AF-A0A1V0UN40-F1
#
_cell.length_a   1.000
_cell.length_b   1.000
_cell.length_c   1.000
_cell.angle_alpha   90.00
_cell.angle_beta   90.00
_cell.angle_gamma   90.00
#
_symmetry.space_group_name_H-M   'P 1'
#
loop_
_entity.id
_entity.type
_entity.pdbx_description
1 polymer ?
#
loop_
_entity_poly.entity_id
_entity_poly.type
_entity_poly.pdbx_seq_one_letter_code
_entity_poly.pdbx_strand_id
1 'polypeptide(L)' 'MNKTVFDRKLAGKAIYLHGTDSQGYEWDTYALVKSVKGDSIDVVLDSTETESLSIDDFETGTLSMEVWEREEKNE' A
#
# COMPACT_ATOMS: atom_id res chain seq x y z
N MET A 1 2.02 -16.23 9.86
CA MET A 1 2.07 -16.20 8.38
C MET A 1 2.66 -14.84 8.01
N ASN A 2 3.99 -14.72 7.93
CA ASN A 2 4.63 -13.44 7.58
C ASN A 2 4.70 -13.36 6.06
N LYS A 3 3.72 -12.68 5.46
CA LYS A 3 3.62 -12.60 4.00
C LYS A 3 3.31 -11.18 3.56
N THR A 4 3.98 -10.21 4.16
CA THR A 4 3.84 -8.81 3.77
C THR A 4 5.18 -8.13 3.96
N VAL A 5 6.08 -8.31 2.99
CA VAL A 5 7.29 -7.50 2.93
C VAL A 5 7.33 -7.00 1.50
N PHE A 6 7.12 -5.70 1.34
CA PHE A 6 6.86 -5.03 0.08
C PHE A 6 7.68 -5.62 -1.07
N ASP A 7 7.01 -6.35 -1.97
CA ASP A 7 7.66 -6.88 -3.17
C ASP A 7 7.88 -5.70 -4.12
N ARG A 8 9.09 -5.55 -4.67
CA ARG A 8 9.38 -4.52 -5.68
C ARG A 8 8.47 -4.61 -6.90
N LYS A 9 7.85 -5.77 -7.15
CA LYS A 9 6.82 -5.97 -8.19
C LYS A 9 5.52 -5.19 -7.94
N LEU A 10 5.31 -4.68 -6.74
CA LEU A 10 4.18 -3.80 -6.43
C LEU A 10 4.32 -2.43 -7.11
N ALA A 11 5.53 -2.00 -7.48
CA ALA A 11 5.73 -0.74 -8.19
C ALA A 11 4.89 -0.69 -9.48
N GLY A 12 4.08 0.36 -9.62
CA GLY A 12 3.14 0.55 -10.72
C GLY A 12 1.77 -0.12 -10.53
N LYS A 13 1.53 -0.81 -9.41
CA LYS A 13 0.23 -1.40 -9.08
C LYS A 13 -0.64 -0.41 -8.31
N ALA A 14 -1.92 -0.41 -8.62
CA ALA A 14 -2.93 0.21 -7.78
C ALA A 14 -3.18 -0.68 -6.57
N ILE A 15 -3.30 -0.07 -5.40
CA ILE A 15 -3.58 -0.73 -4.14
C ILE A 15 -4.71 -0.01 -3.42
N TYR A 16 -5.43 -0.75 -2.59
CA TYR A 16 -6.36 -0.22 -1.61
C TYR A 16 -5.71 -0.30 -0.24
N LEU A 17 -5.63 0.85 0.44
CA LEU A 17 -5.11 1.00 1.79
C LEU A 17 -6.27 1.22 2.74
N HIS A 18 -6.34 0.38 3.79
CA HIS A 18 -7.38 0.51 4.80
C HIS A 18 -6.88 0.16 6.20
N GLY A 19 -7.38 0.86 7.22
CA GLY A 19 -7.01 0.65 8.62
C GLY A 19 -6.28 1.86 9.21
N THR A 20 -5.48 1.64 10.25
CA THR A 20 -4.77 2.72 10.97
C THR A 20 -3.27 2.46 10.98
N ASP A 21 -2.48 3.47 10.61
CA ASP A 21 -1.02 3.38 10.66
C ASP A 21 -0.45 3.53 12.09
N SER A 22 0.88 3.45 12.22
CA SER A 22 1.56 3.56 13.51
C SER A 22 1.42 4.94 14.16
N GLN A 23 1.06 5.98 13.40
CA GLN A 23 0.86 7.34 13.87
C GLN A 23 -0.59 7.63 14.27
N GLY A 24 -1.50 6.68 14.05
CA GLY A 24 -2.91 6.82 14.37
C GLY A 24 -3.73 7.48 13.25
N TYR A 25 -3.18 7.64 12.05
CA TYR A 25 -3.93 8.16 10.91
C TYR A 25 -4.76 7.05 10.26
N GLU A 26 -6.00 7.37 9.92
CA GLU A 26 -6.94 6.43 9.30
C GLU A 26 -6.85 6.45 7.77
N TRP A 27 -6.75 5.26 7.21
CA TRP A 27 -6.69 5.00 5.78
C TRP A 27 -7.96 4.29 5.34
N ASP A 28 -8.55 4.79 4.26
CA ASP A 28 -9.66 4.18 3.50
C ASP A 28 -9.61 4.76 2.09
N THR A 29 -8.57 4.41 1.33
CA THR A 29 -8.28 5.06 0.05
C THR A 29 -7.52 4.18 -0.93
N TYR A 30 -7.62 4.54 -2.21
CA TYR A 30 -6.83 3.92 -3.28
C TYR A 30 -5.56 4.73 -3.52
N ALA A 31 -4.46 4.01 -3.74
CA ALA A 31 -3.18 4.62 -4.04
C ALA A 31 -2.44 3.87 -5.15
N LEU A 32 -1.57 4.56 -5.88
CA LEU A 32 -0.66 3.95 -6.84
C LEU A 32 0.71 3.78 -6.20
N VAL A 33 1.24 2.56 -6.20
CA VAL A 33 2.60 2.32 -5.69
C VAL A 33 3.62 2.94 -6.66
N LYS A 34 4.33 3.96 -6.21
CA LYS A 34 5.37 4.64 -6.98
C LYS A 34 6.70 3.90 -6.91
N SER A 35 7.11 3.50 -5.71
CA SER A 35 8.35 2.73 -5.53
C SER A 35 8.36 1.96 -4.22
N VAL A 36 9.13 0.88 -4.19
CA VAL A 36 9.39 0.10 -2.98
C VAL A 36 10.88 0.19 -2.66
N LYS A 37 11.23 0.63 -1.44
CA LYS A 37 12.61 0.93 -1.03
C LYS A 37 12.93 0.25 0.31
N GLY A 38 13.41 -0.98 0.24
CA GLY A 38 13.74 -1.75 1.44
C GLY A 38 12.48 -1.97 2.26
N ASP A 39 12.40 -1.31 3.41
CA ASP A 39 11.34 -1.47 4.40
C ASP A 39 10.23 -0.41 4.28
N SER A 40 10.22 0.37 3.20
CA SER A 40 9.15 1.34 2.93
C SER A 40 8.59 1.25 1.51
N ILE A 41 7.37 1.76 1.36
CA ILE A 41 6.66 1.91 0.11
C ILE A 41 6.22 3.36 -0.06
N ASP A 42 6.55 3.94 -1.22
CA ASP A 42 6.06 5.26 -1.62
C ASP A 42 4.81 5.06 -2.47
N VAL A 43 3.71 5.70 -2.06
CA VAL A 43 2.41 5.61 -2.72
C VAL A 43 1.95 7.01 -3.14
N VAL A 44 1.23 7.09 -4.25
CA VAL A 44 0.64 8.34 -4.75
C VAL A 44 -0.86 8.25 -4.59
N LEU A 45 -1.43 9.21 -3.87
CA LEU A 45 -2.87 9.33 -3.66
C LEU A 45 -3.55 10.00 -4.85
N ASP A 46 -4.89 9.95 -4.87
CA ASP A 46 -5.70 10.65 -5.87
C ASP A 46 -5.51 12.18 -5.83
N SER A 47 -5.17 12.72 -4.65
CA SER A 47 -4.78 14.11 -4.43
C SER A 47 -3.45 14.50 -5.08
N THR A 48 -2.73 13.54 -5.69
CA THR A 48 -1.35 13.64 -6.22
C THR A 48 -0.26 13.75 -5.15
N GLU A 49 -0.63 13.74 -3.88
CA GLU A 49 0.32 13.68 -2.77
C GLU A 49 1.03 12.33 -2.76
N THR A 50 2.32 12.36 -2.41
CA THR A 50 3.12 11.15 -2.24
C THR A 50 3.33 10.91 -0.77
N GLU A 51 2.89 9.75 -0.29
CA GLU A 51 3.06 9.31 1.09
C GLU A 51 4.04 8.14 1.14
N SER A 52 4.84 8.08 2.20
CA SER A 52 5.80 7.00 2.45
C SER A 52 5.34 6.19 3.65
N LEU A 53 4.95 4.93 3.43
CA LEU A 53 4.52 4.01 4.46
C LEU A 53 5.66 3.05 4.81
N SER A 54 5.88 2.82 6.10
CA SER A 54 6.88 1.88 6.60
C SER A 54 6.28 0.49 6.79
N ILE A 55 7.11 -0.55 6.80
CA ILE A 55 6.66 -1.90 7.15
C ILE A 55 6.07 -1.97 8.56
N ASP A 56 6.58 -1.15 9.48
CA ASP A 56 6.09 -1.07 10.86
C ASP A 56 4.62 -0.65 10.91
N ASP A 57 4.15 0.18 9.97
CA ASP A 57 2.74 0.57 9.87
C ASP A 57 1.82 -0.64 9.63
N PHE A 58 2.33 -1.67 8.94
CA PHE A 58 1.60 -2.90 8.63
C PHE A 58 1.84 -4.04 9.63
N GLU A 59 3.00 -4.06 10.29
CA GLU A 59 3.32 -5.07 11.30
C GLU A 59 2.78 -4.72 12.69
N THR A 60 2.78 -3.44 13.04
CA THR A 60 2.38 -2.95 14.38
C THR A 60 1.04 -2.23 14.38
N GLY A 61 0.68 -1.59 13.26
CA GLY A 61 -0.62 -0.95 13.07
C GLY A 61 -1.72 -1.94 12.69
N THR A 62 -2.94 -1.43 12.51
CA THR A 62 -4.04 -2.19 11.89
C THR A 62 -4.10 -1.98 10.37
N LEU A 63 -3.12 -1.23 9.83
CA LEU A 63 -3.05 -0.90 8.41
C LEU A 63 -2.87 -2.17 7.57
N SER A 64 -3.68 -2.26 6.53
CA SER A 64 -3.71 -3.35 5.57
C SER A 64 -3.68 -2.80 4.15
N MET A 65 -3.15 -3.62 3.23
CA MET A 65 -3.01 -3.29 1.82
C MET A 65 -3.46 -4.46 0.96
N GLU A 66 -4.30 -4.16 -0.03
CA GLU A 66 -4.74 -5.11 -1.03
C GLU A 66 -4.37 -4.60 -2.43
N VAL A 67 -3.82 -5.47 -3.28
CA VAL A 67 -3.57 -5.11 -4.67
C VAL A 67 -4.89 -5.07 -5.41
N TRP A 68 -5.20 -3.92 -5.99
CA TRP A 68 -6.37 -3.78 -6.85
C TRP A 68 -6.02 -4.29 -8.24
N GLU A 69 -6.22 -5.59 -8.45
CA GLU A 69 -6.17 -6.18 -9.78
C GLU A 69 -7.52 -5.97 -10.46
N ARG A 70 -7.49 -5.31 -11.62
CA ARG A 70 -8.66 -5.29 -12.49
C ARG A 70 -8.85 -6.74 -12.93
N GLU A 71 -9.96 -7.37 -12.55
CA GLU A 71 -10.30 -8.69 -13.08
C GLU A 71 -10.24 -8.61 -14.60
N GLU A 72 -9.24 -9.26 -15.21
CA GLU A 72 -9.26 -9.51 -16.64
C GLU A 72 -10.45 -10.44 -16.85
N LYS A 73 -11.56 -9.87 -17.34
CA LYS A 73 -12.58 -10.66 -18.03
C LYS A 73 -11.87 -11.29 -19.22
N ASN A 74 -11.31 -12.48 -19.01
CA ASN A 74 -11.08 -13.41 -20.09
C ASN A 74 -12.44 -13.62 -20.77
N GLU A 75 -12.45 -13.39 -22.08
CA GLU A 75 -13.60 -13.23 -22.99
C GLU A 75 -14.74 -14.23 -22.79
#